data_AF-A0A661C6V4-F1
#
_entry.id   AF-A0A661C6V4-F1
#
_cell.length_a   1.000
_cell.length_b   1.000
_cell.length_c   1.000
_cell.angle_alpha   90.00
_cell.angle_beta   90.00
_cell.angle_gamma   90.00
#
_symmetry.space_group_name_H-M   'P 1'
#
loop_
_entity.id
_entity.type
_entity.pdbx_description
1 polymer ?
#
loop_
_entity_poly.entity_id
_entity_poly.type
_entity_poly.pdbx_seq_one_letter_code
_entity_poly.pdbx_strand_id
1 'polypeptide(L)'
;MTKLISLILFFATSTYVAAASAAETIYPLITYKCNPEADIITLTNSLLKGAEGASYNYSGEDGTYSPWNLVEIDRRSAQTRIIRTKKITKTCTLSSGEYTITLEPQIFSQNLSGACGASISSAFTVSYDGIDIKERTPFEVYCEGNSPVITRVTVFGKTREVKIKQIARSKFY
;
A
#
# COMPACT_ATOMS: atom_id res chain seq x y z
N MET A 1 -16.08 -49.12 61.00
CA MET A 1 -16.14 -47.66 60.77
C MET A 1 -14.72 -47.19 60.47
N THR A 2 -14.30 -47.25 59.20
CA THR A 2 -14.19 -46.14 58.22
C THR A 2 -13.09 -45.11 58.55
N LYS A 3 -12.35 -44.74 57.48
CA LYS A 3 -11.56 -43.51 57.20
C LYS A 3 -10.05 -43.73 57.15
N LEU A 4 -9.30 -43.21 56.17
CA LEU A 4 -9.59 -42.50 54.92
C LEU A 4 -8.25 -42.49 54.18
N ILE A 5 -8.16 -43.07 52.98
CA ILE A 5 -6.95 -43.02 52.14
C ILE A 5 -6.97 -41.70 51.38
N SER A 6 -5.96 -40.87 51.63
CA SER A 6 -5.80 -39.55 51.00
C SER A 6 -5.18 -39.73 49.62
N LEU A 7 -6.01 -39.64 48.57
CA LEU A 7 -5.60 -39.67 47.17
C LEU A 7 -5.43 -38.21 46.72
N ILE A 8 -4.18 -37.74 46.64
CA ILE A 8 -3.86 -36.39 46.12
C ILE A 8 -3.86 -36.47 44.60
N LEU A 9 -4.95 -36.02 43.97
CA LEU A 9 -5.01 -35.76 42.54
C LEU A 9 -4.24 -34.47 42.22
N PHE A 10 -3.07 -34.61 41.60
CA PHE A 10 -2.34 -33.49 40.98
C PHE A 10 -3.04 -33.12 39.66
N PHE A 11 -3.96 -32.15 39.69
CA PHE A 11 -4.47 -31.50 38.49
C PHE A 11 -3.43 -30.49 37.99
N ALA A 12 -2.63 -30.86 37.00
CA ALA A 12 -1.81 -29.93 36.24
C ALA A 12 -2.72 -29.11 35.31
N THR A 13 -3.12 -27.91 35.74
CA THR A 13 -3.81 -26.94 34.88
C THR A 13 -2.80 -26.29 33.95
N SER A 14 -2.67 -26.82 32.74
CA SER A 14 -1.91 -26.20 31.65
C SER A 14 -2.61 -24.92 31.20
N THR A 15 -2.23 -23.78 31.76
CA THR A 15 -2.68 -22.47 31.27
C THR A 15 -2.01 -22.22 29.92
N TYR A 16 -2.71 -22.54 28.83
CA TYR A 16 -2.36 -22.07 27.50
C TYR A 16 -2.52 -20.54 27.47
N VAL A 17 -1.43 -19.82 27.67
CA VAL A 17 -1.36 -18.39 27.36
C VAL A 17 -1.36 -18.27 25.84
N ALA A 18 -2.55 -18.15 25.26
CA ALA A 18 -2.67 -17.72 23.88
C ALA A 18 -2.17 -16.27 23.81
N ALA A 19 -0.91 -16.10 23.37
CA ALA A 19 -0.41 -14.77 23.02
C ALA A 19 -1.28 -14.26 21.86
N ALA A 20 -2.17 -13.32 22.16
CA ALA A 20 -2.88 -12.58 21.14
C ALA A 20 -1.82 -11.77 20.37
N SER A 21 -1.41 -12.25 19.20
CA SER A 21 -0.58 -11.46 18.29
C SER A 21 -1.44 -10.32 17.75
N ALA A 22 -1.20 -9.10 18.20
CA ALA A 22 -1.78 -7.93 17.57
C ALA A 22 -1.38 -7.93 16.09
N ALA A 23 -2.34 -7.75 15.19
CA ALA A 23 -2.03 -7.60 13.77
C ALA A 23 -1.09 -6.40 13.61
N GLU A 24 0.06 -6.61 12.96
CA GLU A 24 1.05 -5.55 12.77
C GLU A 24 0.46 -4.42 11.94
N THR A 25 0.72 -3.17 12.36
CA THR A 25 0.33 -1.99 11.59
C THR A 25 0.97 -2.02 10.21
N ILE A 26 0.18 -1.69 9.19
CA ILE A 26 0.56 -1.73 7.78
C ILE A 26 0.76 -0.32 7.25
N TYR A 27 1.87 -0.10 6.54
CA TYR A 27 2.24 1.18 5.95
C TYR A 27 2.42 0.99 4.44
N PRO A 28 1.51 1.54 3.60
CA PRO A 28 1.63 1.41 2.15
C PRO A 28 2.85 2.16 1.61
N LEU A 29 3.59 1.51 0.72
CA LEU A 29 4.78 2.04 0.07
C LEU A 29 4.67 1.89 -1.44
N ILE A 30 4.64 3.03 -2.14
CA ILE A 30 4.82 3.12 -3.58
C ILE A 30 6.26 3.50 -3.88
N THR A 31 6.91 2.75 -4.77
CA THR A 31 8.24 3.11 -5.29
C THR A 31 8.19 3.42 -6.78
N TYR A 32 8.94 4.42 -7.20
CA TYR A 32 9.18 4.81 -8.57
C TYR A 32 10.66 4.67 -8.89
N LYS A 33 10.99 3.97 -9.97
CA LYS A 33 12.36 3.85 -10.47
C LYS A 33 12.40 4.06 -11.98
N CYS A 34 13.13 5.09 -12.41
CA CYS A 34 13.54 5.30 -13.80
C CYS A 34 14.89 4.61 -14.01
N ASN A 35 15.00 3.74 -15.01
CA ASN A 35 16.25 3.09 -15.38
C ASN A 35 16.47 3.24 -16.91
N PRO A 36 17.16 4.32 -17.34
CA PRO A 36 17.44 4.57 -18.76
C PRO A 36 18.33 3.49 -19.39
N GLU A 37 19.26 2.90 -18.64
CA GLU A 37 20.17 1.86 -19.17
C GLU A 37 19.42 0.58 -19.55
N ALA A 38 18.44 0.19 -18.71
CA ALA A 38 17.57 -0.94 -19.00
C ALA A 38 16.33 -0.54 -19.83
N ASP A 39 16.21 0.73 -20.20
CA ASP A 39 15.11 1.31 -20.97
C ASP A 39 13.71 1.04 -20.36
N ILE A 40 13.60 1.17 -19.03
CA ILE A 40 12.36 0.89 -18.29
C ILE A 40 12.07 1.88 -17.16
N ILE A 41 10.78 2.06 -16.89
CA ILE A 41 10.29 2.63 -15.62
C ILE A 41 9.57 1.52 -14.85
N THR A 42 9.80 1.45 -13.54
CA THR A 42 9.10 0.52 -12.66
C THR A 42 8.38 1.27 -11.54
N LEU A 43 7.10 0.98 -11.36
CA LEU A 43 6.35 1.31 -10.16
C LEU A 43 6.13 0.04 -9.35
N THR A 44 6.35 0.09 -8.04
CA THR A 44 6.03 -1.03 -7.14
C THR A 44 5.07 -0.56 -6.07
N ASN A 45 4.04 -1.37 -5.79
CA ASN A 45 3.18 -1.22 -4.63
C ASN A 45 3.51 -2.34 -3.65
N SER A 46 3.82 -1.97 -2.42
CA SER A 46 4.31 -2.85 -1.37
C SER A 46 3.83 -2.36 0.00
N LEU A 47 4.00 -3.21 1.01
CA LEU A 47 3.62 -2.91 2.39
C LEU A 47 4.84 -3.02 3.28
N LEU A 48 5.05 -2.02 4.12
CA LEU A 48 5.93 -2.12 5.27
C LEU A 48 5.10 -2.49 6.50
N LYS A 49 5.66 -3.25 7.43
CA LYS A 49 4.95 -3.74 8.62
C LYS A 49 5.68 -3.36 9.91
N GLY A 50 4.91 -3.18 10.98
CA GLY A 50 5.45 -2.98 12.32
C GLY A 50 6.44 -1.82 12.44
N ALA A 51 7.56 -2.07 13.12
CA ALA A 51 8.58 -1.06 13.41
C ALA A 51 9.29 -0.53 12.16
N GLU A 52 9.44 -1.37 11.12
CA GLU A 52 10.03 -0.95 9.84
C GLU A 52 9.17 0.14 9.20
N GLY A 53 7.87 -0.12 9.05
CA GLY A 53 6.96 0.85 8.44
C GLY A 53 6.78 2.13 9.27
N ALA A 54 6.78 2.01 10.59
CA ALA A 54 6.66 3.16 11.50
C ALA A 54 7.86 4.12 11.43
N SER A 55 9.04 3.61 11.10
CA SER A 55 10.30 4.37 11.07
C SER A 55 10.76 4.73 9.65
N TYR A 56 10.03 4.29 8.63
CA TYR A 56 10.42 4.48 7.24
C TYR A 56 10.36 5.95 6.81
N ASN A 57 11.46 6.45 6.27
CA ASN A 57 11.56 7.81 5.76
C ASN A 57 11.21 7.86 4.27
N TYR A 58 9.96 8.22 3.95
CA TYR A 58 9.53 8.43 2.56
C TYR A 58 10.24 9.65 1.97
N SER A 59 10.82 9.48 0.78
CA SER A 59 11.65 10.48 0.13
C SER A 59 11.30 10.56 -1.34
N GLY A 60 10.92 11.77 -1.77
CA GLY A 60 10.64 12.03 -3.17
C GLY A 60 11.88 11.93 -4.07
N GLU A 61 13.08 12.07 -3.50
CA GLU A 61 14.37 11.90 -4.17
C GLU A 61 14.67 10.42 -4.42
N ASP A 62 14.41 9.57 -3.42
CA ASP A 62 14.58 8.11 -3.52
C ASP A 62 13.43 7.43 -4.29
N GLY A 63 12.42 8.20 -4.68
CA GLY A 63 11.26 7.71 -5.41
C GLY A 63 10.29 6.91 -4.52
N THR A 64 10.24 7.17 -3.22
CA THR A 64 9.42 6.42 -2.26
C THR A 64 8.29 7.28 -1.70
N TYR A 65 7.07 6.75 -1.70
CA TYR A 65 5.87 7.52 -1.38
C TYR A 65 4.87 6.72 -0.56
N SER A 66 4.24 7.41 0.39
CA SER A 66 3.03 6.94 1.05
C SER A 66 1.81 7.66 0.46
N PRO A 67 0.72 6.97 0.12
CA PRO A 67 -0.52 7.60 -0.29
C PRO A 67 -1.10 8.54 0.77
N TRP A 68 -0.81 8.31 2.06
CA TRP A 68 -1.22 9.19 3.15
C TRP A 68 -0.52 10.56 3.11
N ASN A 69 0.68 10.63 2.53
CA ASN A 69 1.41 11.90 2.36
C ASN A 69 0.83 12.75 1.21
N LEU A 70 -0.10 12.18 0.42
CA LEU A 70 -0.75 12.85 -0.71
C LEU A 70 -2.12 13.41 -0.36
N VAL A 71 -2.50 13.39 0.92
CA VAL A 71 -3.79 13.92 1.39
C VAL A 71 -3.60 14.90 2.53
N GLU A 72 -4.49 15.88 2.61
CA GLU A 72 -4.62 16.77 3.76
C GLU A 72 -5.83 16.34 4.58
N ILE A 73 -5.63 16.13 5.88
CA ILE A 73 -6.65 15.61 6.79
C ILE A 73 -7.05 16.72 7.76
N ASP A 74 -8.34 17.06 7.76
CA ASP A 74 -8.95 17.92 8.77
C ASP A 74 -9.39 17.07 9.96
N ARG A 75 -8.87 17.38 11.15
CA ARG A 75 -9.17 16.70 12.41
C ARG A 75 -9.92 17.64 13.33
N ARG A 76 -11.25 17.58 13.30
CA ARG A 76 -12.12 18.29 14.24
C ARG A 76 -12.73 17.31 15.24
N SER A 77 -13.13 17.82 16.41
CA SER A 77 -13.68 17.00 17.51
C SER A 77 -14.86 16.10 17.11
N ALA A 78 -15.64 16.48 16.10
CA ALA A 78 -16.79 15.72 15.61
C ALA A 78 -16.50 14.87 14.35
N GLN A 79 -15.43 15.14 13.59
CA GLN A 79 -15.16 14.45 12.33
C GLN A 79 -13.68 14.54 11.93
N THR A 80 -13.13 13.41 11.49
CA THR A 80 -11.83 13.35 10.81
C THR A 80 -12.06 12.99 9.34
N ARG A 81 -11.62 13.85 8.42
CA ARG A 81 -11.84 13.65 6.97
C ARG A 81 -10.71 14.18 6.11
N ILE A 82 -10.56 13.62 4.91
CA ILE A 82 -9.70 14.15 3.87
C ILE A 82 -10.37 15.35 3.23
N ILE A 83 -9.66 16.48 3.16
CA ILE A 83 -10.17 17.73 2.60
C ILE A 83 -9.50 18.13 1.29
N ARG A 84 -8.28 17.64 1.03
CA ARG A 84 -7.54 17.92 -0.19
C ARG A 84 -6.65 16.74 -0.58
N THR A 85 -6.35 16.65 -1.87
CA THR A 85 -5.43 15.68 -2.45
C THR A 85 -4.32 16.39 -3.20
N LYS A 86 -3.16 15.74 -3.25
CA LYS A 86 -1.99 16.15 -4.02
C LYS A 86 -1.66 15.05 -5.01
N LYS A 87 -0.98 15.43 -6.09
CA LYS A 87 -0.39 14.50 -7.05
C LYS A 87 1.12 14.70 -7.11
N ILE A 88 1.83 13.63 -7.43
CA ILE A 88 3.26 13.66 -7.73
C ILE A 88 3.42 13.40 -9.21
N THR A 89 4.28 14.16 -9.85
CA THR A 89 4.67 13.95 -11.25
C THR A 89 6.17 13.67 -11.32
N LYS A 90 6.54 12.62 -12.05
CA LYS A 90 7.93 12.25 -12.31
C LYS A 90 8.13 12.07 -13.80
N THR A 91 9.18 12.70 -14.32
CA THR A 91 9.60 12.51 -15.70
C THR A 91 10.77 11.52 -15.78
N CYS A 92 10.87 10.80 -16.89
CA CYS A 92 11.96 9.89 -17.19
C CYS A 92 12.16 9.85 -18.71
N THR A 93 13.36 10.20 -19.16
CA THR A 93 13.73 10.06 -20.56
C THR A 93 14.20 8.63 -20.82
N LEU A 94 13.49 7.94 -21.69
CA LEU A 94 13.84 6.60 -22.19
C LEU A 94 14.19 6.67 -23.67
N SER A 95 14.52 5.54 -24.29
CA SER A 95 14.99 5.47 -25.67
C SER A 95 14.04 6.09 -26.70
N SER A 96 12.73 6.04 -26.46
CA SER A 96 11.72 6.59 -27.37
C SER A 96 11.35 8.04 -27.10
N GLY A 97 11.75 8.64 -25.98
CA GLY A 97 11.36 10.00 -25.59
C GLY A 97 11.05 10.15 -24.10
N GLU A 98 10.37 11.23 -23.75
CA GLU A 98 10.05 11.58 -22.36
C GLU A 98 8.74 10.91 -21.91
N TYR A 99 8.83 10.20 -20.79
CA TYR A 99 7.69 9.61 -20.10
C TYR A 99 7.38 10.40 -18.85
N THR A 100 6.10 10.64 -18.60
CA THR A 100 5.60 11.25 -17.39
C THR A 100 4.76 10.25 -16.60
N ILE A 101 5.16 9.96 -15.36
CA ILE A 101 4.37 9.21 -14.40
C ILE A 101 3.69 10.18 -13.46
N THR A 102 2.37 10.09 -13.36
CA THR A 102 1.61 10.78 -12.31
C THR A 102 1.15 9.77 -11.27
N LEU A 103 1.42 10.05 -9.99
CA LEU A 103 0.94 9.28 -8.84
C LEU A 103 -0.05 10.11 -8.03
N GLU A 104 -1.18 9.51 -7.69
CA GLU A 104 -2.28 10.16 -6.97
C GLU A 104 -2.81 9.23 -5.86
N PRO A 105 -3.45 9.76 -4.81
CA PRO A 105 -4.15 8.92 -3.85
C PRO A 105 -5.39 8.28 -4.50
N GLN A 106 -5.66 7.04 -4.12
CA GLN A 106 -6.93 6.36 -4.34
C GLN A 106 -7.67 6.31 -3.00
N ILE A 107 -8.59 7.25 -2.82
CA ILE A 107 -9.38 7.42 -1.60
C ILE A 107 -10.61 6.53 -1.69
N PHE A 108 -10.78 5.62 -0.73
CA PHE A 108 -11.98 4.78 -0.64
C PHE A 108 -13.12 5.44 0.15
N SER A 109 -12.76 6.29 1.12
CA SER A 109 -13.71 7.13 1.86
C SER A 109 -13.04 8.45 2.25
N GLN A 110 -13.74 9.57 2.05
CA GLN A 110 -13.28 10.87 2.54
C GLN A 110 -13.41 10.98 4.06
N ASN A 111 -14.36 10.26 4.67
CA ASN A 111 -14.46 10.16 6.12
C ASN A 111 -13.53 9.05 6.61
N LEU A 112 -12.64 9.36 7.55
CA LEU A 112 -11.65 8.39 8.04
C LEU A 112 -12.21 7.45 9.13
N SER A 113 -13.50 7.53 9.43
CA SER A 113 -14.18 6.52 10.24
C SER A 113 -14.60 5.30 9.42
N GLY A 114 -14.68 4.14 10.08
CA GLY A 114 -15.05 2.88 9.44
C GLY A 114 -13.90 2.20 8.68
N ALA A 115 -14.16 0.99 8.18
CA ALA A 115 -13.14 0.12 7.61
C ALA A 115 -12.46 0.72 6.36
N CYS A 116 -13.25 1.23 5.40
CA CYS A 116 -12.70 1.90 4.21
C CYS A 116 -12.12 3.29 4.48
N GLY A 117 -12.51 3.95 5.58
CA GLY A 117 -11.92 5.21 6.02
C GLY A 117 -10.51 5.06 6.59
N ALA A 118 -10.20 3.89 7.15
CA ALA A 118 -8.87 3.56 7.65
C ALA A 118 -7.88 3.09 6.57
N SER A 119 -8.30 3.04 5.30
CA SER A 119 -7.50 2.52 4.20
C SER A 119 -7.41 3.53 3.06
N ILE A 120 -6.24 3.58 2.41
CA ILE A 120 -5.99 4.38 1.22
C ILE A 120 -4.99 3.63 0.34
N SER A 121 -5.15 3.75 -0.97
CA SER A 121 -4.22 3.23 -1.97
C SER A 121 -3.65 4.39 -2.79
N SER A 122 -2.84 4.09 -3.80
CA SER A 122 -2.50 5.01 -4.87
C SER A 122 -3.16 4.62 -6.19
N ALA A 123 -3.11 5.54 -7.15
CA ALA A 123 -3.32 5.33 -8.56
C ALA A 123 -2.15 5.91 -9.35
N PHE A 124 -1.95 5.42 -10.57
CA PHE A 124 -0.92 5.89 -11.47
C PHE A 124 -1.49 6.20 -12.86
N THR A 125 -0.88 7.15 -13.54
CA THR A 125 -1.08 7.45 -14.96
C THR A 125 0.28 7.44 -15.63
N VAL A 126 0.36 6.90 -16.85
CA VAL A 126 1.57 6.92 -17.68
C VAL A 126 1.27 7.71 -18.95
N SER A 127 2.04 8.78 -19.16
CA SER A 127 1.95 9.63 -20.34
C SER A 127 3.27 9.58 -21.11
N TYR A 128 3.19 9.64 -22.43
CA TYR A 128 4.31 9.73 -23.35
C TYR A 128 4.03 10.87 -24.33
N ASP A 129 4.96 11.84 -24.43
CA ASP A 129 4.79 13.05 -25.24
C ASP A 129 3.44 13.77 -25.01
N GLY A 130 3.01 13.84 -23.74
CA GLY A 130 1.76 14.49 -23.35
C GLY A 130 0.48 13.69 -23.61
N ILE A 131 0.58 12.46 -24.13
CA ILE A 131 -0.56 11.55 -24.37
C ILE A 131 -0.55 10.44 -23.33
N ASP A 132 -1.68 10.20 -22.67
CA ASP A 132 -1.83 9.10 -21.72
C ASP A 132 -1.84 7.75 -22.47
N ILE A 133 -0.71 7.04 -22.44
CA ILE A 133 -0.60 5.66 -22.93
C ILE A 133 -1.14 4.65 -21.92
N LYS A 134 -1.30 5.08 -20.66
CA LYS A 134 -2.08 4.40 -19.65
C LYS A 134 -2.82 5.43 -18.81
N GLU A 135 -4.14 5.46 -18.97
CA GLU A 135 -5.04 6.27 -18.15
C GLU A 135 -4.92 5.93 -16.66
N ARG A 136 -5.45 6.83 -15.83
CA ARG A 136 -5.46 6.71 -14.37
C ARG A 136 -5.97 5.33 -13.91
N THR A 137 -5.05 4.55 -13.36
CA THR A 137 -5.31 3.17 -12.92
C THR A 137 -4.97 3.04 -11.44
N PRO A 138 -5.93 2.66 -10.58
CA PRO A 138 -5.65 2.45 -9.17
C PRO A 138 -4.88 1.15 -8.94
N PHE A 139 -3.97 1.14 -7.96
CA PHE A 139 -3.31 -0.09 -7.52
C PHE A 139 -4.30 -1.05 -6.84
N GLU A 140 -5.33 -0.49 -6.20
CA GLU A 140 -6.45 -1.21 -5.59
C GLU A 140 -7.77 -0.52 -5.94
N VAL A 141 -8.73 -1.27 -6.46
CA VAL A 141 -10.04 -0.71 -6.86
C VAL A 141 -10.97 -0.53 -5.67
N TYR A 142 -10.88 -1.43 -4.69
CA TYR A 142 -11.77 -1.48 -3.53
C TYR A 142 -10.95 -1.61 -2.23
N CYS A 143 -11.44 -1.00 -1.15
CA CYS A 143 -10.91 -1.14 0.21
C CYS A 143 -11.14 -2.54 0.81
N GLU A 144 -12.17 -3.24 0.34
CA GLU A 144 -12.62 -4.53 0.86
C GLU A 144 -12.88 -5.52 -0.29
N GLY A 145 -13.08 -6.79 0.07
CA GLY A 145 -13.28 -7.88 -0.89
C GLY A 145 -11.97 -8.48 -1.40
N ASN A 146 -12.06 -9.26 -2.47
CA ASN A 146 -10.95 -10.09 -2.97
C ASN A 146 -10.39 -9.63 -4.32
N SER A 147 -10.70 -8.40 -4.74
CA SER A 147 -10.19 -7.85 -6.01
C SER A 147 -8.66 -7.83 -6.02
N PRO A 148 -8.01 -8.24 -7.14
CA PRO A 148 -6.56 -8.26 -7.22
C PRO A 148 -5.92 -6.89 -6.98
N VAL A 149 -4.73 -6.90 -6.40
CA VAL A 149 -3.90 -5.72 -6.13
C VAL A 149 -2.77 -5.67 -7.14
N ILE A 150 -2.60 -4.54 -7.82
CA ILE A 150 -1.41 -4.29 -8.63
C ILE A 150 -0.21 -4.15 -7.69
N THR A 151 0.83 -4.92 -7.95
CA THR A 151 2.08 -4.90 -7.18
C THR A 151 3.25 -4.34 -7.96
N ARG A 152 3.20 -4.42 -9.30
CA ARG A 152 4.23 -3.87 -10.17
C ARG A 152 3.64 -3.37 -11.47
N VAL A 153 4.12 -2.22 -11.91
CA VAL A 153 3.92 -1.67 -13.25
C VAL A 153 5.29 -1.52 -13.88
N THR A 154 5.46 -1.98 -15.12
CA THR A 154 6.69 -1.80 -15.88
C THR A 154 6.36 -1.15 -17.22
N VAL A 155 6.94 0.01 -17.46
CA VAL A 155 6.85 0.73 -18.74
C VAL A 155 8.13 0.46 -19.51
N PHE A 156 8.00 0.03 -20.77
CA PHE A 156 9.14 -0.26 -21.65
C PHE A 156 9.32 0.89 -22.63
N GLY A 157 10.49 1.55 -22.60
CA GLY A 157 10.77 2.72 -23.43
C GLY A 157 10.63 2.43 -24.92
N LYS A 158 11.31 1.39 -25.40
CA LYS A 158 11.34 1.02 -26.83
C LYS A 158 9.96 0.73 -27.44
N THR A 159 9.09 0.07 -26.69
CA THR A 159 7.79 -0.40 -27.21
C THR A 159 6.60 0.44 -26.75
N ARG A 160 6.80 1.33 -25.77
CA ARG A 160 5.74 2.08 -25.08
C ARG A 160 4.72 1.18 -24.37
N GLU A 161 5.03 -0.10 -24.21
CA GLU A 161 4.15 -1.07 -23.57
C GLU A 161 4.15 -0.86 -22.04
N VAL A 162 2.97 -0.98 -21.43
CA VAL A 162 2.80 -0.95 -19.98
C VAL A 162 2.35 -2.33 -19.48
N LYS A 163 3.25 -3.07 -18.83
CA LYS A 163 2.94 -4.36 -18.21
C LYS A 163 2.56 -4.19 -16.76
N ILE A 164 1.47 -4.84 -16.35
CA ILE A 164 0.92 -4.76 -15.00
C ILE A 164 0.94 -6.15 -14.39
N LYS A 165 1.56 -6.29 -13.22
CA LYS A 165 1.52 -7.50 -12.39
C LYS A 165 0.53 -7.30 -11.25
N GLN A 166 -0.40 -8.24 -11.11
CA GLN A 166 -1.37 -8.29 -10.04
C GLN A 166 -1.25 -9.58 -9.23
N ILE A 167 -1.63 -9.52 -7.96
CA ILE A 167 -1.79 -10.70 -7.10
C ILE A 167 -3.13 -10.61 -6.36
N ALA A 168 -3.62 -11.74 -5.84
CA ALA A 168 -4.80 -11.75 -4.97
C ALA A 168 -4.56 -10.90 -3.71
N ARG A 169 -5.58 -10.16 -3.26
CA ARG A 169 -5.50 -9.29 -2.07
C ARG A 169 -5.00 -10.03 -0.82
N SER A 170 -5.48 -11.26 -0.62
CA SER A 170 -5.08 -12.14 0.50
C SER A 170 -3.60 -12.55 0.49
N LYS A 171 -2.89 -12.37 -0.63
CA LYS A 171 -1.44 -12.57 -0.72
C LYS A 171 -0.65 -11.27 -0.57
N PHE A 172 -1.32 -10.13 -0.70
CA PHE A 172 -0.68 -8.82 -0.61
C PHE A 172 -0.60 -8.33 0.84
N TYR A 173 -1.69 -8.46 1.59
CA TYR A 173 -1.78 -8.13 3.02
C TYR A 173 -1.38 -9.33 3.90
#